data_AF-A0A2N3HQG6-F1
#
_entry.id   AF-A0A2N3HQG6-F1
#
_cell.length_a   1.000
_cell.length_b   1.000
_cell.length_c   1.000
_cell.angle_alpha   90.00
_cell.angle_beta   90.00
_cell.angle_gamma   90.00
#
_symmetry.space_group_name_H-M   'P 1'
#
loop_
_entity.id
_entity.type
_entity.pdbx_description
1 polymer ?
#
loop_
_entity_poly.entity_id
_entity_poly.type
_entity_poly.pdbx_seq_one_letter_code
_entity_poly.pdbx_strand_id
1 'polypeptide(L)'
;MSYLNISEAERIITGEEFKRLQPIVEKNQMAIRCNKGSEYKGGDGYNLEVNISDNDVKFATALYASICFSQDTIQSGIDSYKLLLLKKCALSSSETYKYTQGSDVYNTLFKCSGLGKDATVIFALNMNDSAITMARRVVEKILELK
;
A
#
# COMPACT_ATOMS: atom_id res chain seq x y z
N MET A 1 -18.17 10.89 -2.87
CA MET A 1 -16.79 10.54 -3.25
C MET A 1 -16.88 9.76 -4.55
N SER A 2 -16.10 10.15 -5.56
CA SER A 2 -16.07 9.54 -6.89
C SER A 2 -15.43 8.15 -6.82
N TYR A 3 -16.02 7.20 -7.52
CA TYR A 3 -15.48 5.87 -7.74
C TYR A 3 -14.12 5.95 -8.42
N LEU A 4 -13.15 5.16 -7.97
CA LEU A 4 -11.87 5.01 -8.65
C LEU A 4 -12.09 4.39 -10.04
N ASN A 5 -12.33 5.24 -11.04
CA ASN A 5 -12.45 4.79 -12.42
C ASN A 5 -11.07 4.51 -13.01
N ILE A 6 -11.02 3.93 -14.21
CA ILE A 6 -9.75 3.58 -14.87
C ILE A 6 -8.81 4.79 -14.96
N SER A 7 -9.32 5.97 -15.26
CA SER A 7 -8.52 7.20 -15.30
C SER A 7 -7.98 7.60 -13.93
N GLU A 8 -8.69 7.34 -12.84
CA GLU A 8 -8.18 7.56 -11.48
C GLU A 8 -7.18 6.47 -11.05
N ALA A 9 -7.32 5.23 -11.52
CA ALA A 9 -6.34 4.17 -11.34
C ALA A 9 -5.05 4.45 -12.11
N GLU A 10 -5.14 4.87 -13.37
CA GLU A 10 -4.01 5.31 -14.20
C GLU A 10 -3.31 6.53 -13.60
N ARG A 11 -4.06 7.41 -12.92
CA ARG A 11 -3.47 8.49 -12.16
C ARG A 11 -2.61 7.97 -11.01
N ILE A 12 -2.91 6.83 -10.41
CA ILE A 12 -2.09 6.27 -9.33
C ILE A 12 -0.85 5.59 -9.91
N ILE A 13 -1.02 4.74 -10.93
CA ILE A 13 0.06 4.02 -11.62
C ILE A 13 -0.25 3.96 -13.11
N THR A 14 0.63 4.56 -13.91
CA THR A 14 0.65 4.39 -15.36
C THR A 14 1.23 3.04 -15.76
N GLY A 15 0.93 2.55 -16.97
CA GLY A 15 1.49 1.28 -17.44
C GLY A 15 3.00 1.27 -17.62
N GLU A 16 3.63 2.43 -17.84
CA GLU A 16 5.10 2.55 -17.83
C GLU A 16 5.66 2.42 -16.41
N GLU A 17 5.01 3.05 -15.42
CA GLU A 17 5.38 2.91 -14.01
C GLU A 17 5.20 1.47 -13.54
N PHE A 18 4.12 0.79 -13.94
CA PHE A 18 3.89 -0.61 -13.57
C PHE A 18 5.00 -1.52 -14.10
N LYS A 19 5.33 -1.43 -15.40
CA LYS A 19 6.46 -2.17 -16.00
C LYS A 19 7.77 -1.89 -15.28
N ARG A 20 7.96 -0.66 -14.78
CA ARG A 20 9.15 -0.28 -14.01
C ARG A 20 9.11 -0.80 -12.58
N LEU A 21 7.94 -0.86 -11.94
CA LEU A 21 7.72 -1.34 -10.58
C LEU A 21 7.88 -2.85 -10.48
N GLN A 22 7.32 -3.60 -11.43
CA GLN A 22 7.28 -5.06 -11.43
C GLN A 22 8.65 -5.69 -11.09
N PRO A 23 9.76 -5.39 -11.80
CA PRO A 23 11.05 -5.98 -11.46
C PRO A 23 11.66 -5.47 -10.15
N ILE A 24 11.25 -4.31 -9.62
CA ILE A 24 11.72 -3.81 -8.31
C ILE A 24 11.01 -4.57 -7.20
N VAL A 25 9.70 -4.71 -7.32
CA VAL A 25 8.83 -5.39 -6.36
C VAL A 25 9.16 -6.88 -6.32
N GLU A 26 9.38 -7.52 -7.47
CA GLU A 26 9.84 -8.91 -7.55
C GLU A 26 11.23 -9.12 -6.94
N LYS A 27 12.10 -8.10 -6.93
CA LYS A 27 13.43 -8.15 -6.30
C LYS A 27 13.42 -7.78 -4.82
N ASN A 28 12.42 -7.03 -4.36
CA ASN A 28 12.37 -6.44 -3.03
C ASN A 28 11.08 -6.84 -2.31
N GLN A 29 11.23 -7.55 -1.19
CA GLN A 29 10.15 -7.86 -0.25
C GLN A 29 9.65 -6.58 0.45
N MET A 30 8.84 -5.78 -0.23
CA MET A 30 8.33 -4.51 0.28
C MET A 30 6.92 -4.65 0.82
N ALA A 31 6.66 -4.04 1.97
CA ALA A 31 5.34 -3.98 2.56
C ALA A 31 4.96 -2.55 2.93
N ILE A 32 3.65 -2.27 2.94
CA ILE A 32 3.12 -1.05 3.52
C ILE A 32 2.40 -1.36 4.84
N ARG A 33 2.48 -0.42 5.80
CA ARG A 33 1.87 -0.54 7.12
C ARG A 33 1.37 0.81 7.60
N CYS A 34 0.23 0.84 8.30
CA CYS A 34 -0.17 1.98 9.10
C CYS A 34 0.35 1.81 10.54
N ASN A 35 1.04 2.81 11.08
CA ASN A 35 1.49 2.80 12.46
C ASN A 35 1.36 4.16 13.14
N LYS A 36 1.26 4.16 14.47
CA LYS A 36 1.35 5.36 15.30
C LYS A 36 2.83 5.74 15.51
N GLY A 37 3.24 6.88 14.95
CA GLY A 37 4.62 7.34 14.88
C GLY A 37 5.32 6.94 13.58
N SER A 38 6.59 7.31 13.43
CA SER A 38 7.41 7.04 12.24
C SER A 38 8.17 5.71 12.28
N GLU A 39 8.14 5.01 13.41
CA GLU A 39 8.84 3.74 13.60
C GLU A 39 7.88 2.58 13.48
N TYR A 40 8.33 1.44 12.95
CA TYR A 40 7.54 0.21 12.95
C TYR A 40 7.71 -0.55 14.27
N LYS A 41 6.60 -0.99 14.87
CA LYS A 41 6.58 -1.63 16.20
C LYS A 41 6.18 -3.12 16.19
N GLY A 42 6.06 -3.74 15.02
CA GLY A 42 5.56 -5.13 14.87
C GLY A 42 4.09 -5.21 14.42
N GLY A 43 3.67 -6.38 13.94
CA GLY A 43 2.31 -6.67 13.43
C GLY A 43 2.21 -6.96 11.93
N ASP A 44 1.02 -7.27 11.43
CA ASP A 44 0.83 -7.67 10.02
C ASP A 44 1.05 -6.50 9.05
N GLY A 45 1.65 -6.76 7.89
CA GLY A 45 1.80 -5.77 6.81
C GLY A 45 0.91 -6.09 5.61
N TYR A 46 0.88 -5.18 4.64
CA TYR A 46 0.36 -5.45 3.31
C TYR A 46 1.54 -5.60 2.35
N ASN A 47 1.59 -6.69 1.57
CA ASN A 47 2.66 -6.94 0.63
C ASN A 47 2.39 -6.29 -0.73
N LEU A 48 3.44 -5.72 -1.32
CA LEU A 48 3.43 -5.24 -2.70
C LEU A 48 3.86 -6.35 -3.67
N GLU A 49 4.63 -7.33 -3.21
CA GLU A 49 5.09 -8.53 -3.94
C GLU A 49 3.96 -9.56 -4.01
N VAL A 50 3.03 -9.41 -4.92
CA VAL A 50 2.22 -10.55 -5.36
C VAL A 50 2.22 -10.59 -6.88
N ASN A 51 2.08 -11.81 -7.40
CA ASN A 51 1.84 -12.15 -8.79
C ASN A 51 0.58 -11.40 -9.30
N ILE A 52 0.71 -10.11 -9.55
CA ILE A 52 -0.32 -9.24 -10.12
C ILE A 52 -0.36 -9.61 -11.60
N SER A 53 -0.91 -10.78 -11.90
CA SER A 53 -1.10 -11.30 -13.25
C SER A 53 -2.22 -10.57 -14.00
N ASP A 54 -2.60 -9.39 -13.53
CA ASP A 54 -3.95 -8.89 -13.63
C ASP A 54 -3.90 -7.36 -13.60
N ASN A 55 -3.36 -6.73 -14.64
CA ASN A 55 -3.37 -5.29 -15.00
C ASN A 55 -3.02 -4.20 -13.94
N ASP A 56 -2.52 -3.07 -14.43
CA ASP A 56 -2.15 -1.89 -13.62
C ASP A 56 -3.32 -1.37 -12.76
N VAL A 57 -4.54 -1.46 -13.31
CA VAL A 57 -5.78 -0.99 -12.67
C VAL A 57 -6.06 -1.74 -11.37
N LYS A 58 -5.92 -3.07 -11.33
CA LYS A 58 -6.21 -3.86 -10.13
C LYS A 58 -5.19 -3.59 -9.03
N PHE A 59 -3.91 -3.42 -9.37
CA PHE A 59 -2.89 -3.08 -8.36
C PHE A 59 -3.08 -1.66 -7.81
N ALA A 60 -3.31 -0.66 -8.67
CA ALA A 60 -3.61 0.70 -8.23
C ALA A 60 -4.85 0.75 -7.31
N THR A 61 -5.89 0.00 -7.68
CA THR A 61 -7.11 -0.13 -6.87
C THR A 61 -6.84 -0.81 -5.53
N ALA A 62 -6.05 -1.89 -5.50
CA ALA A 62 -5.71 -2.59 -4.28
C ALA A 62 -4.82 -1.76 -3.33
N LEU A 63 -3.84 -1.04 -3.87
CA LEU A 63 -3.01 -0.09 -3.12
C LEU A 63 -3.87 1.02 -2.50
N TYR A 64 -4.71 1.67 -3.32
CA TYR A 64 -5.64 2.69 -2.88
C TYR A 64 -6.56 2.17 -1.76
N ALA A 65 -7.20 1.01 -1.98
CA ALA A 65 -8.08 0.39 -0.99
C ALA A 65 -7.36 0.08 0.33
N SER A 66 -6.09 -0.34 0.28
CA SER A 66 -5.28 -0.62 1.49
C SER A 66 -5.03 0.65 2.30
N ILE A 67 -4.77 1.77 1.61
CA ILE A 67 -4.56 3.07 2.25
C ILE A 67 -5.87 3.61 2.82
N CYS A 68 -6.97 3.56 2.07
CA CYS A 68 -8.29 3.98 2.56
C CYS A 68 -8.73 3.15 3.77
N PHE A 69 -8.60 1.83 3.71
CA PHE A 69 -8.86 0.95 4.86
C PHE A 69 -8.00 1.34 6.07
N SER A 70 -6.73 1.68 5.84
CA SER A 70 -5.84 2.15 6.91
C SER A 70 -6.25 3.52 7.46
N GLN A 71 -6.78 4.42 6.64
CA GLN A 71 -7.29 5.72 7.10
C GLN A 71 -8.57 5.59 7.92
N ASP A 72 -9.50 4.75 7.48
CA ASP A 72 -10.79 4.56 8.15
C ASP A 72 -10.65 3.79 9.49
N THR A 73 -9.54 3.08 9.69
CA THR A 73 -9.22 2.39 10.95
C THR A 73 -8.48 3.26 11.97
N ILE A 74 -8.01 4.46 11.57
CA ILE A 74 -7.38 5.42 12.48
C ILE A 74 -8.46 6.15 13.28
N GLN A 75 -8.24 6.32 14.59
CA GLN A 75 -9.09 7.19 15.41
C GLN A 75 -8.96 8.65 14.97
N SER A 76 -10.09 9.29 14.67
CA SER A 76 -10.17 10.68 14.24
C SER A 76 -9.47 11.63 15.22
N GLY A 77 -8.69 12.58 14.69
CA GLY A 77 -8.04 13.65 15.48
C GLY A 77 -6.61 13.37 15.95
N ILE A 78 -5.96 12.32 15.43
CA ILE A 78 -4.59 11.96 15.82
C ILE A 78 -3.63 12.08 14.62
N ASP A 79 -2.86 13.17 14.56
CA ASP A 79 -1.81 13.43 13.53
C ASP A 79 -0.59 12.50 13.62
N SER A 80 -0.54 11.62 14.63
CA SER A 80 0.62 10.76 14.84
C SER A 80 0.67 9.54 13.92
N TYR A 81 -0.39 9.23 13.16
CA TYR A 81 -0.39 8.05 12.29
C TYR A 81 0.37 8.28 11.00
N LYS A 82 1.19 7.29 10.62
CA LYS A 82 2.01 7.29 9.43
C LYS A 82 1.76 6.05 8.58
N LEU A 83 1.78 6.24 7.26
CA LEU A 83 1.96 5.15 6.30
C LEU A 83 3.45 4.87 6.20
N LEU A 84 3.85 3.65 6.49
CA LEU A 84 5.23 3.19 6.46
C LEU A 84 5.42 2.25 5.28
N LEU A 85 6.40 2.51 4.44
CA LEU A 85 6.96 1.55 3.49
C LEU A 85 8.14 0.85 4.16
N LEU A 86 8.10 -0.48 4.21
CA LEU A 86 9.02 -1.32 4.96
C LEU A 86 9.81 -2.25 4.03
N LYS A 87 11.04 -2.59 4.45
CA LYS A 87 11.89 -3.61 3.82
C LYS A 87 11.80 -4.93 4.59
N LYS A 88 11.64 -6.05 3.86
CA LYS A 88 11.45 -7.45 4.31
C LYS A 88 10.02 -7.76 4.75
N CYS A 89 9.39 -8.70 4.06
CA CYS A 89 8.05 -9.23 4.31
C CYS A 89 8.04 -10.69 3.83
N ALA A 90 7.80 -11.61 4.76
CA ALA A 90 7.64 -13.02 4.40
C ALA A 90 6.21 -13.20 3.89
N LEU A 91 6.06 -13.56 2.61
CA LEU A 91 4.77 -13.94 2.05
C LEU A 91 4.19 -15.09 2.88
N SER A 92 3.07 -14.84 3.56
CA SER A 92 2.53 -15.84 4.48
C SER A 92 1.05 -16.10 4.33
N SER A 93 0.28 -15.27 3.63
CA SER A 93 -1.15 -15.52 3.50
C SER A 93 -1.70 -14.91 2.22
N SER A 94 -2.37 -15.71 1.38
CA SER A 94 -3.24 -15.21 0.30
C SER A 94 -4.50 -14.49 0.83
N GLU A 95 -4.45 -14.00 2.07
CA GLU A 95 -5.51 -13.25 2.70
C GLU A 95 -5.43 -11.78 2.29
N THR A 96 -6.58 -11.17 2.04
CA THR A 96 -6.76 -9.73 1.85
C THR A 96 -7.82 -9.24 2.84
N TYR A 97 -7.89 -7.93 3.06
CA TYR A 97 -9.06 -7.31 3.65
C TYR A 97 -10.00 -6.81 2.55
N LYS A 98 -11.29 -6.70 2.89
CA LYS A 98 -12.28 -6.05 2.03
C LYS A 98 -12.50 -4.63 2.53
N TYR A 99 -12.35 -3.66 1.64
CA TYR A 99 -12.67 -2.28 1.88
C TYR A 99 -13.99 -1.95 1.18
N THR A 100 -14.97 -1.44 1.94
CA THR A 100 -16.29 -1.09 1.41
C THR A 100 -16.45 0.42 1.40
N GLN A 101 -16.69 1.00 0.23
CA GLN A 101 -16.95 2.43 0.07
C GLN A 101 -18.31 2.60 -0.64
N GLY A 102 -19.34 2.95 0.13
CA GLY A 102 -20.72 2.98 -0.38
C GLY A 102 -21.21 1.57 -0.72
N SER A 103 -21.65 1.34 -1.96
CA SER A 103 -22.11 0.03 -2.46
C SER A 103 -20.98 -0.91 -2.89
N ASP A 104 -19.76 -0.37 -3.04
CA ASP A 104 -18.69 -1.06 -3.76
C ASP A 104 -17.71 -1.72 -2.78
N VAL A 105 -17.19 -2.88 -3.18
CA VAL A 105 -16.26 -3.68 -2.39
C VAL A 105 -14.96 -3.83 -3.15
N TYR A 106 -13.87 -3.34 -2.55
CA TYR A 106 -12.53 -3.41 -3.07
C TYR A 106 -11.70 -4.38 -2.24
N ASN A 107 -10.83 -5.15 -2.89
CA ASN A 107 -9.86 -5.99 -2.18
C ASN A 107 -8.59 -5.16 -1.94
N THR A 108 -8.08 -5.19 -0.71
CA THR A 108 -6.77 -4.62 -0.40
C THR A 108 -5.65 -5.47 -1.00
N LEU A 109 -4.41 -4.99 -0.89
CA LEU A 109 -3.22 -5.80 -1.07
C LEU A 109 -3.24 -7.01 -0.11
N PHE A 110 -2.51 -8.06 -0.48
CA PHE A 110 -2.39 -9.26 0.33
C PHE A 110 -1.67 -8.98 1.64
N LYS A 111 -2.10 -9.61 2.71
CA LYS A 111 -1.44 -9.54 4.01
C LYS A 111 -0.12 -10.30 3.96
N CYS A 112 0.86 -9.82 4.69
CA CYS A 112 1.97 -10.65 5.12
C CYS A 112 2.02 -10.79 6.63
N SER A 113 2.17 -12.04 7.06
CA SER A 113 2.55 -12.35 8.43
C SER A 113 4.08 -12.40 8.49
N GLY A 114 4.65 -11.69 9.46
CA GLY A 114 6.10 -11.61 9.59
C GLY A 114 6.72 -10.46 8.80
N LEU A 115 6.92 -9.36 9.51
CA LEU A 115 7.92 -8.34 9.21
C LEU A 115 9.06 -8.37 10.25
N GLY A 116 8.86 -9.04 11.40
CA GLY A 116 9.79 -9.07 12.53
C GLY A 116 10.00 -7.69 13.18
N LYS A 117 10.64 -7.62 14.34
CA LYS A 117 11.11 -6.31 14.88
C LYS A 117 12.21 -5.68 14.01
N ASP A 118 12.76 -6.46 13.07
CA ASP A 118 13.90 -6.10 12.22
C ASP A 118 13.48 -5.49 10.87
N ALA A 119 12.18 -5.32 10.61
CA ALA A 119 11.72 -4.59 9.43
C ALA A 119 12.20 -3.13 9.50
N THR A 120 12.81 -2.69 8.41
CA THR A 120 13.35 -1.34 8.30
C THR A 120 12.34 -0.43 7.62
N VAL A 121 12.02 0.70 8.25
CA VAL A 121 11.23 1.76 7.61
C VAL A 121 12.09 2.44 6.55
N ILE A 122 11.66 2.37 5.30
CA ILE A 122 12.35 3.01 4.16
C ILE A 122 11.75 4.39 3.88
N PHE A 123 10.45 4.54 4.14
CA PHE A 123 9.72 5.77 3.90
C PHE A 123 8.50 5.86 4.79
N ALA A 124 8.18 7.07 5.24
CA ALA A 124 7.06 7.34 6.12
C ALA A 124 6.28 8.57 5.62
N LEU A 125 4.96 8.47 5.55
CA LEU A 125 4.06 9.54 5.13
C LEU A 125 3.01 9.83 6.19
N ASN A 126 2.64 11.10 6.28
CA ASN A 126 1.52 11.58 7.05
C ASN A 126 0.19 11.03 6.51
N MET A 127 -0.60 10.36 7.36
CA MET A 127 -1.89 9.75 6.97
C MET A 127 -3.04 10.75 6.78
N ASN A 128 -2.77 12.04 6.96
CA ASN A 128 -3.67 13.16 6.76
C ASN A 128 -3.72 13.66 5.30
N ASP A 129 -2.82 13.17 4.43
CA ASP A 129 -2.89 13.40 2.99
C ASP A 129 -4.04 12.58 2.36
N SER A 130 -4.44 12.92 1.12
CA SER A 130 -5.43 12.12 0.39
C SER A 130 -4.87 10.73 0.05
N ALA A 131 -5.74 9.71 0.03
CA ALA A 131 -5.34 8.34 -0.34
C ALA A 131 -4.68 8.26 -1.72
N ILE A 132 -5.17 9.03 -2.70
CA ILE A 132 -4.58 9.11 -4.05
C ILE A 132 -3.16 9.69 -3.97
N THR A 133 -2.96 10.78 -3.22
CA THR A 133 -1.64 11.40 -3.04
C THR A 133 -0.67 10.43 -2.38
N MET A 134 -1.10 9.72 -1.34
CA MET A 134 -0.25 8.75 -0.66
C MET A 134 0.09 7.56 -1.56
N ALA A 135 -0.88 7.01 -2.30
CA ALA A 135 -0.66 5.89 -3.22
C ALA A 135 0.41 6.25 -4.27
N ARG A 136 0.30 7.44 -4.88
CA ARG A 136 1.32 7.96 -5.83
C ARG A 136 2.70 8.07 -5.19
N ARG A 137 2.80 8.67 -4.01
CA ARG A 137 4.10 8.83 -3.33
C ARG A 137 4.74 7.50 -2.95
N VAL A 138 3.94 6.48 -2.60
CA VAL A 138 4.45 5.13 -2.37
C VAL A 138 5.08 4.57 -3.65
N VAL A 139 4.40 4.69 -4.78
CA VAL A 139 4.88 4.25 -6.10
C VAL A 139 6.16 4.97 -6.49
N GLU A 140 6.17 6.30 -6.42
CA GLU A 140 7.34 7.14 -6.70
C GLU A 140 8.53 6.70 -5.84
N LYS A 141 8.30 6.50 -4.53
CA LYS A 141 9.36 6.08 -3.63
C LYS A 141 9.92 4.71 -3.99
N ILE A 142 9.08 3.75 -4.36
CA ILE A 142 9.55 2.42 -4.79
C ILE A 142 10.41 2.55 -6.05
N LEU A 143 9.99 3.37 -7.00
CA LEU A 143 10.73 3.61 -8.24
C LEU A 143 12.08 4.30 -8.04
N GLU A 144 12.21 5.14 -7.01
CA GLU A 144 13.48 5.77 -6.59
C GLU A 144 14.49 4.78 -5.98
N LEU A 145 14.02 3.65 -5.44
CA LEU A 145 14.88 2.66 -4.77
C LEU A 145 15.59 1.70 -5.75
N LYS A 146 15.49 1.95 -7.06
CA LYS A 146 16.24 1.25 -8.12
C LYS A 146 17.73 1.49 -8.02
#